data_AF-A7H7X3-F1
#
_entry.id   AF-A7H7X3-F1
#
_cell.length_a   1.000
_cell.length_b   1.000
_cell.length_c   1.000
_cell.angle_alpha   90.00
_cell.angle_beta   90.00
_cell.angle_gamma   90.00
#
_symmetry.space_group_name_H-M   'P 1'
#
loop_
_entity.id
_entity.type
_entity.pdbx_description
1 polymer ?
#
loop_
_entity_poly.entity_id
_entity_poly.type
_entity_poly.pdbx_seq_one_letter_code
_entity_poly.pdbx_strand_id
1 'polypeptide(L)'
;MRACGPHPQDGRTRANEKRPGGRRSCRSPKHKPGVPCGTPTSPGTGRSTTPERTRGSFTTTSVSWAAWPPRSPSGAGACAARRTSSRTSACALGLGRGKPCDTTLYRLLAEQSPAGLEETVFAQVKDLIARKVVRNDLLALGVVSFDGKGTWSRTDGEKVKGAQQSAYDAEGSSLQTFGALRAALTSSSVCPCVGQRLIGSKEGESTAFRRLLPAISEQLGGQFRIVTGDAGLCARENAELVTSLGRWYVFGLKDNQPYLHDIARDYGQYDLGTPLARTAERYRGHTIVRELYARDVAGNPAAAIEAAQQLWYVCQTTTDRRGEIVAVEQRYFVTSIPTGTLTRDQELALVRMHWAIENGCHWTMDVMLGEDEGHPCQASRASIETVSWLRLIGYNAVSAWRTLAPRKDGRPVAWARAMETLRDALLAAEVTDHRELASAVT
;
A
#
# COMPACT_ATOMS: atom_id res chain seq x y z
N MET A 1 54.64 -17.74 -35.06
CA MET A 1 54.37 -17.48 -36.49
C MET A 1 53.28 -16.42 -36.55
N ARG A 2 53.61 -15.12 -36.68
CA ARG A 2 53.58 -14.31 -37.93
C ARG A 2 52.25 -14.50 -38.70
N ALA A 3 51.26 -13.60 -38.59
CA ALA A 3 51.13 -12.22 -39.13
C ALA A 3 50.56 -12.20 -40.57
N CYS A 4 49.53 -11.39 -40.82
CA CYS A 4 49.43 -10.42 -41.93
C CYS A 4 48.06 -9.69 -41.95
N GLY A 5 48.08 -8.35 -41.89
CA GLY A 5 47.05 -7.45 -42.44
C GLY A 5 47.25 -7.28 -43.97
N PRO A 6 46.58 -6.32 -44.67
CA PRO A 6 46.72 -4.87 -44.38
C PRO A 6 45.47 -3.97 -44.65
N HIS A 7 45.61 -2.69 -44.28
CA HIS A 7 44.80 -1.48 -44.60
C HIS A 7 45.23 -0.84 -45.95
N PRO A 8 44.48 0.12 -46.57
CA PRO A 8 44.62 1.60 -46.36
C PRO A 8 43.27 2.41 -46.47
N GLN A 9 43.04 3.55 -45.74
CA GLN A 9 43.32 5.01 -45.96
C GLN A 9 42.64 5.61 -47.23
N ASP A 10 41.99 6.79 -47.30
CA ASP A 10 42.11 8.16 -46.72
C ASP A 10 40.73 8.91 -46.88
N GLY A 11 40.38 10.07 -46.29
CA GLY A 11 41.12 11.06 -45.51
C GLY A 11 40.26 12.27 -45.03
N ARG A 12 40.82 12.95 -44.00
CA ARG A 12 40.82 14.39 -43.59
C ARG A 12 39.57 15.28 -43.81
N THR A 13 39.12 16.02 -42.79
CA THR A 13 39.72 17.30 -42.34
C THR A 13 39.14 17.76 -40.97
N ARG A 14 40.00 18.11 -40.00
CA ARG A 14 40.18 19.43 -39.29
C ARG A 14 38.89 20.18 -38.88
N ALA A 15 38.78 20.94 -37.80
CA ALA A 15 39.52 21.26 -36.57
C ALA A 15 38.72 22.43 -35.92
N ASN A 16 38.52 22.50 -34.60
CA ASN A 16 38.95 23.67 -33.80
C ASN A 16 38.66 23.53 -32.30
N GLU A 17 39.70 23.82 -31.52
CA GLU A 17 39.71 24.05 -30.09
C GLU A 17 39.15 25.44 -29.74
N LYS A 18 38.71 25.63 -28.48
CA LYS A 18 39.34 26.60 -27.54
C LYS A 18 38.73 26.52 -26.14
N ARG A 19 39.61 26.32 -25.15
CA ARG A 19 39.44 26.51 -23.69
C ARG A 19 39.70 28.01 -23.31
N PRO A 20 40.07 28.39 -22.06
CA PRO A 20 39.26 28.61 -20.84
C PRO A 20 39.56 30.00 -20.18
N GLY A 21 38.94 30.31 -19.03
CA GLY A 21 39.38 31.36 -18.10
C GLY A 21 38.33 31.60 -17.01
N GLY A 22 38.61 31.89 -15.74
CA GLY A 22 39.85 32.12 -15.00
C GLY A 22 39.50 32.29 -13.50
N ARG A 23 40.50 32.05 -12.65
CA ARG A 23 40.45 32.09 -11.17
C ARG A 23 40.08 33.48 -10.62
N ARG A 24 39.54 33.53 -9.39
CA ARG A 24 40.03 34.42 -8.30
C ARG A 24 39.59 33.92 -6.91
N SER A 25 40.55 33.92 -6.00
CA SER A 25 40.51 33.62 -4.57
C SER A 25 40.28 34.89 -3.73
N CYS A 26 39.71 34.78 -2.52
CA CYS A 26 40.02 35.57 -1.30
C CYS A 26 39.36 34.88 -0.09
N ARG A 27 40.11 34.23 0.81
CA ARG A 27 40.57 34.69 2.15
C ARG A 27 39.46 34.95 3.20
N SER A 28 39.50 34.14 4.27
CA SER A 28 38.79 34.28 5.56
C SER A 28 39.15 35.56 6.33
N PRO A 29 38.44 35.87 7.43
CA PRO A 29 39.01 35.49 8.74
C PRO A 29 38.00 35.03 9.83
N LYS A 30 38.62 34.48 10.88
CA LYS A 30 38.13 33.91 12.14
C LYS A 30 37.29 34.87 13.00
N HIS A 31 36.35 34.35 13.79
CA HIS A 31 36.18 34.69 15.22
C HIS A 31 35.21 33.73 15.96
N LYS A 32 35.72 33.09 17.02
CA LYS A 32 35.06 32.71 18.30
C LYS A 32 35.72 33.61 19.38
N PRO A 33 35.13 33.90 20.57
CA PRO A 33 34.65 32.90 21.54
C PRO A 33 33.45 33.33 22.42
N GLY A 34 32.97 32.45 23.31
CA GLY A 34 32.21 32.84 24.52
C GLY A 34 31.18 31.83 25.04
N VAL A 35 31.52 31.12 26.11
CA VAL A 35 30.65 30.35 27.04
C VAL A 35 30.67 31.11 28.39
N PRO A 36 29.60 31.12 29.19
CA PRO A 36 29.55 30.32 30.44
C PRO A 36 28.17 29.65 30.66
N CYS A 37 28.07 28.37 31.03
CA CYS A 37 28.24 27.73 32.35
C CYS A 37 27.06 27.98 33.33
N GLY A 38 26.44 26.89 33.80
CA GLY A 38 25.43 26.90 34.87
C GLY A 38 24.67 25.56 35.04
N THR A 39 25.23 24.65 35.83
CA THR A 39 24.51 23.55 36.52
C THR A 39 23.76 24.12 37.76
N PRO A 40 22.78 23.40 38.35
CA PRO A 40 23.12 22.52 39.47
C PRO A 40 22.24 21.24 39.65
N THR A 41 22.91 20.14 40.00
CA THR A 41 22.61 19.10 41.02
C THR A 41 21.18 18.52 41.23
N SER A 42 21.10 17.19 41.14
CA SER A 42 20.19 16.32 41.92
C SER A 42 20.71 16.08 43.35
N PRO A 43 19.86 15.61 44.28
CA PRO A 43 20.14 14.31 44.93
C PRO A 43 18.90 13.48 45.35
N GLY A 44 19.11 12.17 45.57
CA GLY A 44 18.24 11.29 46.39
C GLY A 44 17.77 9.99 45.69
N THR A 45 18.54 8.90 45.62
CA THR A 45 18.59 7.73 46.56
C THR A 45 17.25 7.16 47.04
N GLY A 46 16.97 5.87 46.73
CA GLY A 46 16.00 5.05 47.47
C GLY A 46 15.50 3.76 46.79
N ARG A 47 16.14 2.61 47.14
CA ARG A 47 15.63 1.21 47.27
C ARG A 47 14.48 0.70 46.37
N SER A 48 14.68 -0.31 45.53
CA SER A 48 14.73 -1.77 45.81
C SER A 48 13.43 -2.37 46.42
N THR A 49 12.62 -3.03 45.58
CA THR A 49 11.79 -4.22 45.93
C THR A 49 11.26 -4.89 44.64
N THR A 50 11.82 -6.04 44.26
CA THR A 50 11.09 -7.21 43.71
C THR A 50 10.42 -7.94 44.89
N PRO A 51 9.40 -8.81 44.73
CA PRO A 51 9.11 -9.73 43.60
C PRO A 51 7.65 -9.62 43.09
N GLU A 52 7.23 -10.24 41.99
CA GLU A 52 6.62 -11.57 42.02
C GLU A 52 6.41 -12.11 40.59
N ARG A 53 6.65 -13.41 40.45
CA ARG A 53 6.84 -14.13 39.20
C ARG A 53 5.57 -14.92 38.88
N THR A 54 4.62 -14.34 38.15
CA THR A 54 3.48 -15.09 37.58
C THR A 54 3.87 -15.66 36.22
N ARG A 55 4.12 -16.98 36.19
CA ARG A 55 4.25 -17.79 34.97
C ARG A 55 2.89 -17.86 34.29
N GLY A 56 2.67 -17.04 33.26
CA GLY A 56 1.61 -17.23 32.28
C GLY A 56 2.16 -17.98 31.07
N SER A 57 1.83 -19.26 30.94
CA SER A 57 2.13 -20.06 29.75
C SER A 57 1.28 -19.56 28.58
N PHE A 58 1.87 -18.70 27.73
CA PHE A 58 1.27 -18.37 26.44
C PHE A 58 1.61 -19.47 25.45
N THR A 59 0.61 -20.28 25.13
CA THR A 59 0.66 -21.26 24.05
C THR A 59 0.84 -20.53 22.72
N THR A 60 2.01 -20.70 22.12
CA THR A 60 2.36 -20.29 20.76
C THR A 60 1.40 -20.98 19.79
N THR A 61 0.33 -20.30 19.41
CA THR A 61 -0.55 -20.78 18.34
C THR A 61 0.08 -20.34 17.04
N SER A 62 0.67 -21.29 16.30
CA SER A 62 1.21 -21.05 14.97
C SER A 62 0.10 -20.57 14.04
N VAL A 63 0.05 -19.26 13.76
CA VAL A 63 -0.86 -18.69 12.77
C VAL A 63 -0.35 -19.07 11.38
N SER A 64 -1.10 -19.95 10.71
CA SER A 64 -0.88 -20.32 9.31
C SER A 64 -1.28 -19.15 8.41
N TRP A 65 -0.29 -18.43 7.90
CA TRP A 65 -0.49 -17.32 6.97
C TRP A 65 -0.63 -17.86 5.55
N ALA A 66 -1.86 -17.91 5.05
CA ALA A 66 -2.11 -18.18 3.64
C ALA A 66 -1.39 -17.14 2.75
N ALA A 67 -0.76 -17.62 1.68
CA ALA A 67 0.14 -16.89 0.80
C ALA A 67 -0.50 -15.65 0.17
N TRP A 68 0.24 -14.53 0.18
CA TRP A 68 -0.04 -13.35 -0.63
C TRP A 68 1.08 -13.27 -1.69
N PRO A 69 0.73 -13.24 -2.99
CA PRO A 69 1.71 -13.33 -4.07
C PRO A 69 2.50 -12.02 -4.24
N PRO A 70 3.71 -12.03 -4.84
CA PRO A 70 4.34 -10.81 -5.37
C PRO A 70 3.74 -10.38 -6.72
N ARG A 71 3.93 -9.08 -7.08
CA ARG A 71 3.43 -8.36 -8.28
C ARG A 71 3.63 -9.10 -9.64
N SER A 72 2.51 -9.21 -10.40
CA SER A 72 2.26 -9.01 -11.87
C SER A 72 3.10 -9.71 -12.99
N PRO A 73 2.60 -9.81 -14.26
CA PRO A 73 1.21 -9.81 -14.80
C PRO A 73 0.92 -10.87 -15.90
N SER A 74 -0.35 -11.06 -16.25
CA SER A 74 -0.89 -11.06 -17.65
C SER A 74 -2.36 -11.50 -17.65
N GLY A 75 -3.20 -10.67 -18.27
CA GLY A 75 -4.63 -10.87 -18.42
C GLY A 75 -4.95 -12.05 -19.33
N ALA A 76 -5.78 -12.97 -18.83
CA ALA A 76 -6.51 -13.93 -19.64
C ALA A 76 -7.69 -14.57 -18.88
N GLY A 77 -7.74 -14.49 -17.55
CA GLY A 77 -8.74 -15.21 -16.75
C GLY A 77 -10.05 -14.46 -16.43
N ALA A 78 -10.09 -13.13 -16.54
CA ALA A 78 -11.23 -12.34 -16.04
C ALA A 78 -12.42 -12.25 -17.03
N CYS A 79 -12.28 -12.75 -18.26
CA CYS A 79 -13.27 -12.51 -19.31
C CYS A 79 -14.60 -13.29 -19.16
N ALA A 80 -14.67 -14.31 -18.29
CA ALA A 80 -15.83 -15.20 -18.24
C ALA A 80 -16.99 -14.72 -17.34
N ALA A 81 -16.80 -13.71 -16.47
CA ALA A 81 -17.86 -13.26 -15.54
C ALA A 81 -18.86 -12.25 -16.15
N ARG A 82 -18.63 -11.80 -17.39
CA ARG A 82 -19.36 -10.66 -18.00
C ARG A 82 -20.78 -10.95 -18.53
N ARG A 83 -21.36 -12.14 -18.31
CA ARG A 83 -22.59 -12.56 -19.02
C ARG A 83 -23.81 -12.96 -18.19
N THR A 84 -23.81 -12.82 -16.87
CA THR A 84 -24.97 -13.24 -16.05
C THR A 84 -25.42 -12.13 -15.10
N SER A 85 -25.93 -11.05 -15.66
CA SER A 85 -26.92 -10.24 -14.94
C SER A 85 -28.30 -10.70 -15.43
N SER A 86 -29.00 -11.40 -14.55
CA SER A 86 -30.34 -11.91 -14.77
C SER A 86 -31.34 -10.75 -14.84
N ARG A 87 -32.48 -10.99 -15.51
CA ARG A 87 -33.60 -10.06 -15.67
C ARG A 87 -34.09 -9.48 -14.34
N THR A 88 -33.94 -10.25 -13.26
CA THR A 88 -34.30 -9.96 -11.88
C THR A 88 -33.56 -8.75 -11.30
N SER A 89 -32.29 -8.55 -11.70
CA SER A 89 -31.45 -7.49 -11.14
C SER A 89 -31.90 -6.07 -11.54
N ALA A 90 -32.42 -5.93 -12.76
CA ALA A 90 -32.84 -4.63 -13.28
C ALA A 90 -34.16 -4.17 -12.67
N CYS A 91 -35.14 -5.08 -12.54
CA CYS A 91 -36.44 -4.77 -11.92
C CYS A 91 -36.32 -4.36 -10.46
N ALA A 92 -35.44 -5.01 -9.67
CA ALA A 92 -35.25 -4.71 -8.25
C ALA A 92 -34.78 -3.27 -7.99
N LEU A 93 -33.92 -2.74 -8.87
CA LEU A 93 -33.37 -1.38 -8.77
C LEU A 93 -34.34 -0.28 -9.26
N GLY A 94 -35.59 -0.62 -9.62
CA GLY A 94 -36.54 0.33 -10.21
C GLY A 94 -36.12 0.85 -11.60
N LEU A 95 -35.06 0.29 -12.17
CA LEU A 95 -34.64 0.51 -13.55
C LEU A 95 -35.65 -0.28 -14.39
N GLY A 96 -36.40 0.39 -15.28
CA GLY A 96 -37.50 -0.22 -16.03
C GLY A 96 -37.09 -1.42 -16.92
N ARG A 97 -37.83 -1.68 -18.01
CA ARG A 97 -37.65 -2.89 -18.86
C ARG A 97 -36.27 -3.05 -19.55
N GLY A 98 -35.25 -2.25 -19.23
CA GLY A 98 -33.89 -2.42 -19.72
C GLY A 98 -32.86 -2.06 -18.65
N LYS A 99 -31.70 -2.73 -18.69
CA LYS A 99 -30.51 -2.24 -18.00
C LYS A 99 -30.22 -0.83 -18.54
N PRO A 100 -29.96 0.18 -17.71
CA PRO A 100 -29.50 1.47 -18.20
C PRO A 100 -28.29 1.22 -19.09
N CYS A 101 -28.30 1.76 -20.31
CA CYS A 101 -27.14 1.66 -21.17
C CYS A 101 -25.96 2.38 -20.49
N ASP A 102 -24.73 1.98 -20.82
CA ASP A 102 -23.51 2.59 -20.26
C ASP A 102 -23.56 4.12 -20.36
N THR A 103 -24.07 4.66 -21.47
CA THR A 103 -24.25 6.11 -21.65
C THR A 103 -25.18 6.75 -20.61
N THR A 104 -26.26 6.08 -20.21
CA THR A 104 -27.17 6.59 -19.16
C THR A 104 -26.49 6.56 -17.81
N LEU A 105 -25.81 5.46 -17.48
CA LEU A 105 -25.04 5.33 -16.25
C LEU A 105 -23.95 6.39 -16.15
N TYR A 106 -23.25 6.67 -17.26
CA TYR A 106 -22.20 7.68 -17.32
C TYR A 106 -22.72 9.09 -17.08
N ARG A 107 -23.89 9.46 -17.63
CA ARG A 107 -24.52 10.76 -17.36
C ARG A 107 -24.89 10.91 -15.89
N LEU A 108 -25.51 9.87 -15.31
CA LEU A 108 -25.87 9.87 -13.88
C LEU A 108 -24.64 10.03 -13.00
N LEU A 109 -23.55 9.31 -13.28
CA LEU A 109 -22.28 9.41 -12.55
C LEU A 109 -21.62 10.79 -12.72
N ALA A 110 -21.77 11.43 -13.88
CA ALA A 110 -21.24 12.78 -14.12
C ALA A 110 -21.99 13.85 -13.33
N GLU A 111 -23.24 13.61 -12.97
CA GLU A 111 -24.07 14.48 -12.13
C GLU A 111 -23.83 14.27 -10.62
N GLN A 112 -23.14 13.19 -10.23
CA GLN A 112 -22.86 12.91 -8.83
C GLN A 112 -21.71 13.75 -8.27
N SER A 113 -21.81 14.07 -6.99
CA SER A 113 -20.75 14.71 -6.22
C SER A 113 -20.02 13.67 -5.36
N PRO A 114 -18.68 13.74 -5.25
CA PRO A 114 -17.94 12.88 -4.32
C PRO A 114 -18.10 13.28 -2.84
N ALA A 115 -18.74 14.42 -2.56
CA ALA A 115 -18.95 14.90 -1.19
C ALA A 115 -19.78 13.89 -0.37
N GLY A 116 -19.37 13.63 0.88
CA GLY A 116 -20.05 12.68 1.78
C GLY A 116 -19.60 11.22 1.63
N LEU A 117 -18.89 10.87 0.55
CA LEU A 117 -18.47 9.49 0.32
C LEU A 117 -17.32 9.05 1.22
N GLU A 118 -16.44 9.98 1.61
CA GLU A 118 -15.42 9.70 2.62
C GLU A 118 -16.07 9.37 3.97
N GLU A 119 -17.01 10.20 4.41
CA GLU A 119 -17.76 10.01 5.65
C GLU A 119 -18.53 8.68 5.62
N THR A 120 -19.05 8.31 4.45
CA THR A 120 -19.70 7.01 4.22
C THR A 120 -18.72 5.85 4.42
N VAL A 121 -17.50 5.92 3.87
CA VAL A 121 -16.46 4.90 4.10
C VAL A 121 -16.09 4.82 5.59
N PHE A 122 -15.91 5.96 6.26
CA PHE A 122 -15.64 5.96 7.70
C PHE A 122 -16.78 5.35 8.50
N ALA A 123 -18.03 5.70 8.21
CA ALA A 123 -19.21 5.15 8.88
C ALA A 123 -19.31 3.64 8.66
N GLN A 124 -19.11 3.17 7.42
CA GLN A 124 -19.10 1.75 7.07
C GLN A 124 -18.04 0.98 7.87
N VAL A 125 -16.80 1.46 7.88
CA VAL A 125 -15.71 0.79 8.59
C VAL A 125 -15.94 0.80 10.11
N LYS A 126 -16.44 1.90 10.68
CA LYS A 126 -16.79 1.99 12.11
C LYS A 126 -17.88 0.99 12.49
N ASP A 127 -18.92 0.83 11.67
CA ASP A 127 -19.96 -0.17 11.89
C ASP A 127 -19.39 -1.59 11.86
N LEU A 128 -18.52 -1.90 10.88
CA LEU A 128 -17.84 -3.18 10.80
C LEU A 128 -16.95 -3.46 12.03
N ILE A 129 -16.29 -2.45 12.58
CA ILE A 129 -15.51 -2.55 13.83
C ILE A 129 -16.45 -2.80 15.02
N ALA A 130 -17.53 -2.02 15.14
CA ALA A 130 -18.49 -2.14 16.23
C ALA A 130 -19.14 -3.54 16.27
N ARG A 131 -19.42 -4.11 15.09
CA ARG A 131 -19.92 -5.48 14.91
C ARG A 131 -18.85 -6.56 15.08
N LYS A 132 -17.60 -6.17 15.35
CA LYS A 132 -16.44 -7.07 15.48
C LYS A 132 -16.21 -7.90 14.20
N VAL A 133 -16.53 -7.36 13.04
CA VAL A 133 -16.18 -7.96 11.74
C VAL A 133 -14.74 -7.57 11.39
N VAL A 134 -14.42 -6.29 11.51
CA VAL A 134 -13.06 -5.78 11.39
C VAL A 134 -12.40 -5.79 12.77
N ARG A 135 -11.24 -6.43 12.86
CA ARG A 135 -10.42 -6.53 14.08
C ARG A 135 -8.94 -6.46 13.71
N ASN A 136 -8.09 -6.24 14.69
CA ASN A 136 -6.64 -6.39 14.54
C ASN A 136 -6.21 -7.85 14.79
N ASP A 137 -6.79 -8.78 14.03
CA ASP A 137 -6.54 -10.22 14.19
C ASP A 137 -5.17 -10.65 13.66
N LEU A 138 -4.54 -9.84 12.81
CA LEU A 138 -3.22 -10.14 12.24
C LEU A 138 -2.07 -9.55 13.05
N LEU A 139 -2.25 -8.33 13.59
CA LEU A 139 -1.31 -7.71 14.53
C LEU A 139 -2.06 -6.80 15.50
N ALA A 140 -2.05 -7.13 16.79
CA ALA A 140 -2.88 -6.48 17.81
C ALA A 140 -2.71 -4.96 17.90
N LEU A 141 -1.49 -4.45 17.67
CA LEU A 141 -1.21 -3.01 17.68
C LEU A 141 -1.89 -2.24 16.55
N GLY A 142 -2.37 -2.92 15.52
CA GLY A 142 -3.03 -2.35 14.36
C GLY A 142 -2.08 -1.61 13.43
N VAL A 143 -2.27 -1.83 12.12
CA VAL A 143 -1.40 -1.36 11.05
C VAL A 143 -2.25 -0.77 9.94
N VAL A 144 -1.97 0.48 9.58
CA VAL A 144 -2.53 1.09 8.37
C VAL A 144 -1.41 1.26 7.35
N SER A 145 -1.56 0.59 6.21
CA SER A 145 -0.66 0.74 5.06
C SER A 145 -1.17 1.83 4.12
N PHE A 146 -0.27 2.64 3.59
CA PHE A 146 -0.54 3.66 2.58
C PHE A 146 0.20 3.32 1.29
N ASP A 147 -0.51 3.37 0.17
CA ASP A 147 0.04 3.09 -1.15
C ASP A 147 -0.67 3.90 -2.23
N GLY A 148 0.08 4.23 -3.28
CA GLY A 148 -0.41 4.96 -4.44
C GLY A 148 -1.18 4.05 -5.39
N LYS A 149 -2.25 4.55 -5.98
CA LYS A 149 -3.03 3.87 -7.02
C LYS A 149 -3.36 4.82 -8.16
N GLY A 150 -3.15 4.36 -9.40
CA GLY A 150 -3.67 5.02 -10.59
C GLY A 150 -5.07 4.48 -10.95
N THR A 151 -5.97 5.38 -11.33
CA THR A 151 -7.27 5.04 -11.94
C THR A 151 -7.33 5.62 -13.35
N TRP A 152 -7.61 4.77 -14.33
CA TRP A 152 -7.68 5.16 -15.75
C TRP A 152 -9.10 5.58 -16.15
N SER A 153 -9.19 6.59 -17.02
CA SER A 153 -10.44 7.07 -17.60
C SER A 153 -10.28 7.38 -19.09
N ARG A 154 -11.32 7.10 -19.89
CA ARG A 154 -11.37 7.46 -21.31
C ARG A 154 -11.85 8.89 -21.50
N THR A 155 -11.27 9.56 -22.49
CA THR A 155 -11.60 10.93 -22.89
C THR A 155 -11.67 11.00 -24.42
N ASP A 156 -12.57 11.82 -24.94
CA ASP A 156 -12.75 12.14 -26.35
C ASP A 156 -11.76 13.22 -26.83
N GLY A 157 -10.49 13.08 -26.43
CA GLY A 157 -9.37 13.89 -26.92
C GLY A 157 -9.02 15.11 -26.07
N GLU A 158 -9.90 15.58 -25.19
CA GLU A 158 -9.58 16.69 -24.28
C GLU A 158 -8.91 16.23 -22.97
N LYS A 159 -7.84 16.93 -22.58
CA LYS A 159 -7.16 16.68 -21.30
C LYS A 159 -8.02 17.14 -20.12
N VAL A 160 -8.43 16.22 -19.27
CA VAL A 160 -9.16 16.55 -18.05
C VAL A 160 -8.19 17.16 -17.04
N LYS A 161 -8.60 18.29 -16.48
CA LYS A 161 -7.82 19.01 -15.47
C LYS A 161 -7.52 18.10 -14.28
N GLY A 162 -6.22 17.88 -14.03
CA GLY A 162 -5.74 17.06 -12.91
C GLY A 162 -5.27 15.66 -13.30
N ALA A 163 -5.44 15.24 -14.55
CA ALA A 163 -4.86 13.98 -15.05
C ALA A 163 -3.32 14.03 -15.05
N GLN A 164 -2.70 12.96 -14.56
CA GLN A 164 -1.25 12.83 -14.41
C GLN A 164 -0.57 12.38 -15.70
N GLN A 165 -1.18 11.47 -16.46
CA GLN A 165 -0.63 10.94 -17.72
C GLN A 165 -1.74 10.77 -18.76
N SER A 166 -1.34 10.75 -20.03
CA SER A 166 -2.21 10.41 -21.16
C SER A 166 -1.59 9.28 -21.97
N ALA A 167 -2.34 8.21 -22.22
CA ALA A 167 -2.03 7.13 -23.14
C ALA A 167 -3.12 7.04 -24.22
N TYR A 168 -3.00 6.10 -25.14
CA TYR A 168 -4.05 5.76 -26.10
C TYR A 168 -4.35 4.28 -26.01
N ASP A 169 -5.62 3.91 -26.08
CA ASP A 169 -6.01 2.50 -26.21
C ASP A 169 -5.88 1.99 -27.65
N ALA A 170 -6.14 0.70 -27.85
CA ALA A 170 -6.09 0.05 -29.15
C ALA A 170 -7.07 0.65 -30.17
N GLU A 171 -8.13 1.33 -29.69
CA GLU A 171 -9.12 2.01 -30.51
C GLU A 171 -8.78 3.50 -30.78
N GLY A 172 -7.62 3.98 -30.31
CA GLY A 172 -7.14 5.34 -30.52
C GLY A 172 -7.78 6.40 -29.61
N SER A 173 -8.55 6.02 -28.59
CA SER A 173 -9.12 6.95 -27.62
C SER A 173 -8.08 7.36 -26.58
N SER A 174 -8.10 8.62 -26.14
CA SER A 174 -7.15 9.10 -25.14
C SER A 174 -7.53 8.59 -23.74
N LEU A 175 -6.62 7.84 -23.13
CA LEU A 175 -6.69 7.37 -21.75
C LEU A 175 -5.98 8.35 -20.84
N GLN A 176 -6.60 8.72 -19.73
CA GLN A 176 -6.02 9.61 -18.74
C GLN A 176 -6.03 8.98 -17.37
N THR A 177 -4.90 9.05 -16.67
CA THR A 177 -4.76 8.50 -15.31
C THR A 177 -4.85 9.59 -14.25
N PHE A 178 -5.52 9.25 -13.16
CA PHE A 178 -5.60 10.05 -11.94
C PHE A 178 -4.96 9.24 -10.82
N GLY A 179 -4.04 9.87 -10.08
CA GLY A 179 -3.45 9.25 -8.91
C GLY A 179 -4.39 9.39 -7.70
N ALA A 180 -4.37 8.40 -6.82
CA ALA A 180 -4.94 8.47 -5.49
C ALA A 180 -3.97 7.82 -4.50
N LEU A 181 -3.83 8.39 -3.32
CA LEU A 181 -3.20 7.70 -2.20
C LEU A 181 -4.31 7.02 -1.40
N ARG A 182 -4.22 5.70 -1.21
CA ARG A 182 -5.18 4.91 -0.44
C ARG A 182 -4.55 4.46 0.87
N ALA A 183 -5.41 4.22 1.85
CA ALA A 183 -5.03 3.68 3.15
C ALA A 183 -5.88 2.46 3.49
N ALA A 184 -5.26 1.37 3.92
CA ALA A 184 -5.95 0.14 4.31
C ALA A 184 -5.50 -0.36 5.68
N LEU A 185 -6.43 -0.85 6.50
CA LEU A 185 -6.13 -1.47 7.79
C LEU A 185 -5.63 -2.91 7.56
N THR A 186 -4.35 -3.05 7.26
CA THR A 186 -3.70 -4.30 6.86
C THR A 186 -3.43 -5.27 8.01
N SER A 187 -3.63 -4.83 9.26
CA SER A 187 -3.67 -5.69 10.45
C SER A 187 -4.97 -6.47 10.62
N SER A 188 -5.96 -6.27 9.75
CA SER A 188 -7.23 -6.98 9.72
C SER A 188 -7.26 -7.97 8.57
N SER A 189 -7.76 -9.19 8.79
CA SER A 189 -8.00 -10.14 7.70
C SER A 189 -9.05 -9.66 6.68
N VAL A 190 -9.91 -8.71 7.06
CA VAL A 190 -10.80 -7.99 6.14
C VAL A 190 -10.02 -7.00 5.26
N CYS A 191 -8.89 -6.48 5.73
CA CYS A 191 -8.07 -5.47 5.04
C CYS A 191 -8.91 -4.29 4.46
N PRO A 192 -9.82 -3.66 5.23
CA PRO A 192 -10.69 -2.64 4.68
C PRO A 192 -9.87 -1.42 4.23
N CYS A 193 -10.25 -0.85 3.09
CA CYS A 193 -9.78 0.47 2.68
C CYS A 193 -10.49 1.50 3.55
N VAL A 194 -9.72 2.25 4.33
CA VAL A 194 -10.24 3.18 5.34
C VAL A 194 -10.28 4.62 4.87
N GLY A 195 -9.70 4.92 3.70
CA GLY A 195 -9.77 6.25 3.12
C GLY A 195 -8.87 6.40 1.89
N GLN A 196 -9.06 7.49 1.17
CA GLN A 196 -8.21 7.87 0.04
C GLN A 196 -8.13 9.37 -0.16
N ARG A 197 -7.11 9.84 -0.89
CA ARG A 197 -7.02 11.22 -1.39
C ARG A 197 -6.58 11.19 -2.84
N LEU A 198 -7.35 11.82 -3.72
CA LEU A 198 -6.92 12.02 -5.10
C LEU A 198 -5.74 12.97 -5.15
N ILE A 199 -4.72 12.57 -5.88
CA ILE A 199 -3.48 13.31 -6.08
C ILE A 199 -3.67 14.21 -7.30
N GLY A 200 -3.54 15.52 -7.09
CA GLY A 200 -3.55 16.49 -8.19
C GLY A 200 -2.32 16.36 -9.10
N SER A 201 -2.38 16.90 -10.31
CA SER A 201 -1.25 16.87 -11.27
C SER A 201 0.02 17.58 -10.80
N LYS A 202 -0.07 18.42 -9.74
CA LYS A 202 1.07 19.12 -9.12
C LYS A 202 1.33 18.68 -7.68
N GLU A 203 0.55 17.74 -7.16
CA GLU A 203 0.69 17.22 -5.80
C GLU A 203 1.37 15.85 -5.86
N GLY A 204 2.22 15.54 -4.89
CA GLY A 204 2.81 14.21 -4.73
C GLY A 204 2.07 13.38 -3.68
N GLU A 205 2.36 12.08 -3.63
CA GLU A 205 1.83 11.16 -2.61
C GLU A 205 2.09 11.64 -1.18
N SER A 206 3.26 12.23 -0.92
CA SER A 206 3.58 12.81 0.40
C SER A 206 2.60 13.92 0.83
N THR A 207 2.13 14.76 -0.09
CA THR A 207 1.13 15.80 0.23
C THR A 207 -0.22 15.17 0.55
N ALA A 208 -0.62 14.16 -0.23
CA ALA A 208 -1.86 13.41 0.02
C ALA A 208 -1.81 12.67 1.37
N PHE A 209 -0.66 12.07 1.71
CA PHE A 209 -0.41 11.40 2.98
C PHE A 209 -0.61 12.36 4.17
N ARG A 210 -0.04 13.56 4.09
CA ARG A 210 -0.15 14.58 5.16
C ARG A 210 -1.58 15.08 5.38
N ARG A 211 -2.47 14.95 4.40
CA ARG A 211 -3.90 15.26 4.54
C ARG A 211 -4.72 14.05 5.00
N LEU A 212 -4.40 12.86 4.51
CA LEU A 212 -5.18 11.64 4.75
C LEU A 212 -4.93 11.05 6.15
N LEU A 213 -3.67 11.01 6.61
CA LEU A 213 -3.33 10.41 7.89
C LEU A 213 -4.01 11.10 9.10
N PRO A 214 -4.08 12.44 9.19
CA PRO A 214 -4.79 13.11 10.28
C PRO A 214 -6.28 12.75 10.30
N ALA A 215 -6.95 12.74 9.15
CA ALA A 215 -8.36 12.37 9.05
C ALA A 215 -8.62 10.93 9.52
N ILE A 216 -7.81 9.97 9.07
CA ILE A 216 -7.92 8.57 9.54
C ILE A 216 -7.61 8.46 11.03
N SER A 217 -6.63 9.22 11.52
CA SER A 217 -6.24 9.21 12.94
C SER A 217 -7.34 9.75 13.85
N GLU A 218 -8.07 10.77 13.41
CA GLU A 218 -9.22 11.31 14.12
C GLU A 218 -10.37 10.29 14.15
N GLN A 219 -10.68 9.68 13.00
CA GLN A 219 -11.86 8.83 12.86
C GLN A 219 -11.65 7.41 13.41
N LEU A 220 -10.44 6.86 13.31
CA LEU A 220 -10.11 5.46 13.59
C LEU A 220 -8.90 5.30 14.51
N GLY A 221 -8.52 6.35 15.25
CA GLY A 221 -7.23 6.38 15.94
C GLY A 221 -6.99 5.29 16.97
N GLY A 222 -8.05 4.73 17.57
CA GLY A 222 -7.98 3.59 18.49
C GLY A 222 -7.76 2.23 17.80
N GLN A 223 -7.80 2.16 16.47
CA GLN A 223 -7.68 0.90 15.71
C GLN A 223 -6.26 0.61 15.24
N PHE A 224 -5.32 1.54 15.35
CA PHE A 224 -3.96 1.32 14.89
C PHE A 224 -2.96 2.14 15.69
N ARG A 225 -1.72 1.65 15.77
CA ARG A 225 -0.56 2.36 16.32
C ARG A 225 0.55 2.51 15.29
N ILE A 226 0.53 1.69 14.25
CA ILE A 226 1.57 1.61 13.25
C ILE A 226 1.04 2.11 11.90
N VAL A 227 1.81 2.98 11.26
CA VAL A 227 1.63 3.44 9.89
C VAL A 227 2.76 2.88 9.05
N THR A 228 2.46 2.37 7.86
CA THR A 228 3.50 1.90 6.95
C THR A 228 3.25 2.39 5.53
N GLY A 229 4.33 2.59 4.79
CA GLY A 229 4.30 3.22 3.48
C GLY A 229 5.60 2.97 2.73
N ASP A 230 5.51 3.02 1.41
CA ASP A 230 6.64 2.71 0.55
C ASP A 230 7.70 3.81 0.60
N ALA A 231 8.81 3.61 -0.13
CA ALA A 231 9.93 4.54 -0.11
C ALA A 231 9.54 5.99 -0.46
N GLY A 232 8.55 6.21 -1.34
CA GLY A 232 8.04 7.54 -1.69
C GLY A 232 7.42 8.32 -0.52
N LEU A 233 7.00 7.62 0.54
CA LEU A 233 6.49 8.22 1.78
C LEU A 233 7.57 8.37 2.86
N CYS A 234 8.77 7.83 2.65
CA CYS A 234 9.90 7.98 3.55
C CYS A 234 10.53 9.38 3.44
N ALA A 235 9.87 10.35 4.08
CA ALA A 235 10.32 11.73 4.19
C ALA A 235 10.30 12.19 5.65
N ARG A 236 11.19 13.13 6.01
CA ARG A 236 11.32 13.63 7.38
C ARG A 236 10.00 14.16 7.91
N GLU A 237 9.32 15.02 7.16
CA GLU A 237 8.10 15.65 7.67
C GLU A 237 6.91 14.67 7.71
N ASN A 238 6.95 13.57 6.94
CA ASN A 238 5.98 12.48 7.09
C ASN A 238 6.23 11.70 8.38
N ALA A 239 7.49 11.45 8.74
CA ALA A 239 7.86 10.83 10.02
C ALA A 239 7.51 11.72 11.22
N GLU A 240 7.77 13.04 11.14
CA GLU A 240 7.34 14.03 12.13
C GLU A 240 5.81 14.06 12.29
N LEU A 241 5.07 13.97 11.19
CA LEU A 241 3.61 13.89 11.26
C LEU A 241 3.14 12.62 11.98
N VAL A 242 3.68 11.45 11.63
CA VAL A 242 3.28 10.19 12.28
C VAL A 242 3.58 10.23 13.79
N THR A 243 4.77 10.71 14.17
CA THR A 243 5.21 10.77 15.57
C THR A 243 4.44 11.81 16.37
N SER A 244 4.14 12.98 15.80
CA SER A 244 3.29 14.00 16.45
C SER A 244 1.85 13.52 16.71
N LEU A 245 1.36 12.56 15.92
CA LEU A 245 0.07 11.89 16.15
C LEU A 245 0.15 10.74 17.17
N GLY A 246 1.31 10.55 17.83
CA GLY A 246 1.51 9.50 18.84
C GLY A 246 1.54 8.09 18.24
N ARG A 247 1.99 7.96 17.00
CA ARG A 247 2.04 6.70 16.25
C ARG A 247 3.49 6.36 15.87
N TRP A 248 3.71 5.11 15.49
CA TRP A 248 4.97 4.66 14.92
C TRP A 248 4.88 4.48 13.42
N TYR A 249 5.99 4.71 12.71
CA TYR A 249 6.08 4.41 11.28
C TYR A 249 6.98 3.20 11.00
N VAL A 250 6.73 2.55 9.88
CA VAL A 250 7.69 1.69 9.16
C VAL A 250 7.67 2.12 7.70
N PHE A 251 8.72 2.78 7.24
CA PHE A 251 8.81 3.25 5.86
C PHE A 251 9.89 2.50 5.09
N GLY A 252 9.58 2.15 3.84
CA GLY A 252 10.57 1.58 2.93
C GLY A 252 11.72 2.56 2.68
N LEU A 253 12.93 2.04 2.49
CA LEU A 253 14.11 2.81 2.15
C LEU A 253 14.63 2.39 0.76
N LYS A 254 14.88 3.40 -0.09
CA LYS A 254 15.55 3.28 -1.38
C LYS A 254 16.46 4.51 -1.56
N ASP A 255 16.86 4.78 -2.80
CA ASP A 255 17.76 5.88 -3.16
C ASP A 255 17.21 7.28 -2.86
N ASN A 256 15.92 7.42 -2.49
CA ASN A 256 15.35 8.68 -2.05
C ASN A 256 15.86 9.16 -0.68
N GLN A 257 16.50 8.27 0.09
CA GLN A 257 17.19 8.59 1.34
C GLN A 257 18.62 8.03 1.27
N PRO A 258 19.50 8.58 0.40
CA PRO A 258 20.70 7.90 -0.07
C PRO A 258 21.65 7.53 1.07
N TYR A 259 21.83 8.42 2.05
CA TYR A 259 22.72 8.16 3.18
C TYR A 259 22.20 7.06 4.12
N LEU A 260 20.90 7.06 4.42
CA LEU A 260 20.28 5.99 5.22
C LEU A 260 20.22 4.66 4.46
N HIS A 261 19.99 4.73 3.15
CA HIS A 261 20.00 3.57 2.28
C HIS A 261 21.40 2.98 2.15
N ASP A 262 22.45 3.79 2.03
CA ASP A 262 23.84 3.34 2.02
C ASP A 262 24.20 2.68 3.35
N ILE A 263 23.85 3.31 4.49
CA ILE A 263 23.99 2.71 5.81
C ILE A 263 23.31 1.33 5.86
N ALA A 264 22.04 1.26 5.44
CA ALA A 264 21.27 0.02 5.45
C ALA A 264 21.85 -1.04 4.49
N ARG A 265 22.35 -0.63 3.32
CA ARG A 265 22.95 -1.50 2.30
C ARG A 265 24.29 -2.05 2.74
N ASP A 266 25.17 -1.21 3.27
CA ASP A 266 26.48 -1.60 3.78
C ASP A 266 26.31 -2.63 4.91
N TYR A 267 25.26 -2.49 5.74
CA TYR A 267 24.88 -3.51 6.72
C TYR A 267 24.35 -4.79 6.09
N GLY A 268 23.52 -4.68 5.03
CA GLY A 268 22.91 -5.83 4.37
C GLY A 268 23.85 -6.67 3.51
N GLN A 269 24.95 -6.10 3.02
CA GLN A 269 25.83 -6.76 2.04
C GLN A 269 27.06 -7.46 2.64
N TYR A 270 27.53 -7.06 3.82
CA TYR A 270 28.87 -7.46 4.29
C TYR A 270 28.92 -8.17 5.64
N ASP A 271 27.87 -8.14 6.47
CA ASP A 271 27.96 -8.65 7.85
C ASP A 271 26.63 -9.18 8.40
N LEU A 272 25.94 -10.00 7.60
CA LEU A 272 24.73 -10.64 8.08
C LEU A 272 25.08 -11.99 8.69
N GLY A 273 25.22 -12.00 10.02
CA GLY A 273 25.29 -13.21 10.82
C GLY A 273 23.98 -14.01 10.77
N THR A 274 23.55 -14.57 11.90
CA THR A 274 22.28 -15.31 11.95
C THR A 274 21.07 -14.36 11.85
N PRO A 275 20.05 -14.66 11.01
CA PRO A 275 18.84 -13.84 10.95
C PRO A 275 18.10 -13.80 12.29
N LEU A 276 17.51 -12.65 12.60
CA LEU A 276 16.75 -12.43 13.82
C LEU A 276 15.36 -13.10 13.77
N ALA A 277 14.80 -13.23 12.57
CA ALA A 277 13.59 -14.01 12.31
C ALA A 277 13.64 -14.58 10.89
N ARG A 278 12.97 -15.71 10.70
CA ARG A 278 12.93 -16.42 9.42
C ARG A 278 11.56 -17.02 9.16
N THR A 279 11.03 -16.81 7.97
CA THR A 279 9.82 -17.48 7.49
C THR A 279 10.09 -18.20 6.17
N ALA A 280 9.37 -19.29 5.94
CA ALA A 280 9.42 -20.02 4.68
C ALA A 280 8.01 -20.44 4.28
N GLU A 281 7.65 -20.24 3.02
CA GLU A 281 6.36 -20.67 2.47
C GLU A 281 6.55 -21.31 1.09
N ARG A 282 5.63 -22.20 0.71
CA ARG A 282 5.56 -22.78 -0.63
C ARG A 282 4.44 -22.15 -1.43
N TYR A 283 4.75 -21.68 -2.63
CA TYR A 283 3.77 -21.05 -3.52
C TYR A 283 4.04 -21.42 -4.98
N ARG A 284 3.02 -22.01 -5.65
CA ARG A 284 3.08 -22.44 -7.06
C ARG A 284 4.27 -23.34 -7.44
N GLY A 285 4.89 -24.01 -6.45
CA GLY A 285 6.07 -24.83 -6.65
C GLY A 285 7.39 -24.13 -6.35
N HIS A 286 7.36 -22.86 -5.97
CA HIS A 286 8.50 -22.15 -5.43
C HIS A 286 8.51 -22.23 -3.91
N THR A 287 9.70 -22.24 -3.32
CA THR A 287 9.91 -22.00 -1.89
C THR A 287 10.41 -20.58 -1.74
N ILE A 288 9.69 -19.78 -0.96
CA ILE A 288 10.04 -18.39 -0.68
C ILE A 288 10.48 -18.32 0.77
N VAL A 289 11.75 -18.00 0.99
CA VAL A 289 12.35 -17.80 2.32
C VAL A 289 12.53 -16.32 2.54
N ARG A 290 12.18 -15.83 3.73
CA ARG A 290 12.39 -14.44 4.15
C ARG A 290 13.13 -14.39 5.46
N GLU A 291 14.14 -13.55 5.52
CA GLU A 291 15.04 -13.42 6.66
C GLU A 291 15.11 -11.96 7.07
N LEU A 292 14.82 -11.70 8.34
CA LEU A 292 14.88 -10.38 8.94
C LEU A 292 16.20 -10.19 9.68
N TYR A 293 16.78 -9.02 9.47
CA TYR A 293 17.90 -8.48 10.22
C TYR A 293 17.52 -7.07 10.68
N ALA A 294 17.93 -6.68 11.88
CA ALA A 294 17.59 -5.38 12.45
C ALA A 294 18.77 -4.81 13.23
N ARG A 295 18.88 -3.48 13.24
CA ARG A 295 19.89 -2.75 14.00
C ARG A 295 19.28 -1.51 14.63
N ASP A 296 19.64 -1.26 15.88
CA ASP A 296 19.26 -0.05 16.58
C ASP A 296 20.06 1.14 16.05
N VAL A 297 19.36 2.23 15.73
CA VAL A 297 19.92 3.50 15.25
C VAL A 297 19.45 4.70 16.07
N ALA A 298 18.78 4.45 17.20
CA ALA A 298 18.31 5.48 18.11
C ALA A 298 19.44 6.45 18.50
N GLY A 299 19.20 7.74 18.33
CA GLY A 299 20.17 8.79 18.65
C GLY A 299 21.35 8.88 17.68
N ASN A 300 21.39 8.10 16.60
CA ASN A 300 22.41 8.22 15.57
C ASN A 300 22.15 9.49 14.73
N PRO A 301 23.02 10.52 14.77
CA PRO A 301 22.82 11.76 14.00
C PRO A 301 22.74 11.53 12.50
N ALA A 302 23.31 10.41 12.06
CA ALA A 302 23.37 9.98 10.68
C ALA A 302 22.00 9.44 10.20
N ALA A 303 21.13 8.98 11.12
CA ALA A 303 19.75 8.65 10.84
C ALA A 303 18.88 9.92 10.87
N ALA A 304 18.97 10.74 9.82
CA ALA A 304 18.34 12.07 9.74
C ALA A 304 16.80 12.07 9.52
N ILE A 305 16.11 11.01 9.98
CA ILE A 305 14.66 10.85 9.99
C ILE A 305 14.18 10.88 11.45
N GLU A 306 13.11 11.62 11.69
CA GLU A 306 12.56 11.88 13.02
C GLU A 306 12.27 10.61 13.82
N ALA A 307 12.73 10.57 15.07
CA ALA A 307 12.53 9.48 16.02
C ALA A 307 12.94 8.07 15.53
N ALA A 308 13.81 7.95 14.51
CA ALA A 308 14.29 6.66 14.02
C ALA A 308 14.91 5.83 15.15
N GLN A 309 14.39 4.61 15.35
CA GLN A 309 14.82 3.68 16.39
C GLN A 309 15.59 2.50 15.81
N GLN A 310 15.10 1.94 14.69
CA GLN A 310 15.71 0.77 14.07
C GLN A 310 15.79 0.90 12.54
N LEU A 311 16.79 0.25 11.97
CA LEU A 311 16.85 -0.11 10.56
C LEU A 311 16.58 -1.60 10.41
N TRP A 312 15.70 -1.96 9.50
CA TRP A 312 15.40 -3.35 9.17
C TRP A 312 15.86 -3.67 7.76
N TYR A 313 16.42 -4.85 7.60
CA TYR A 313 16.77 -5.45 6.33
C TYR A 313 16.04 -6.78 6.19
N VAL A 314 15.33 -6.96 5.08
CA VAL A 314 14.66 -8.21 4.74
C VAL A 314 15.21 -8.72 3.42
N CYS A 315 15.82 -9.90 3.48
CA CYS A 315 16.22 -10.66 2.31
C CYS A 315 15.12 -11.69 1.99
N GLN A 316 14.61 -11.67 0.76
CA GLN A 316 13.71 -12.69 0.25
C GLN A 316 14.42 -13.50 -0.84
N THR A 317 14.53 -14.81 -0.62
CA THR A 317 15.08 -15.75 -1.59
C THR A 317 13.95 -16.63 -2.12
N THR A 318 13.79 -16.67 -3.44
CA THR A 318 12.85 -17.56 -4.12
C THR A 318 13.61 -18.68 -4.80
N THR A 319 13.26 -19.91 -4.45
CA THR A 319 13.84 -21.13 -4.98
C THR A 319 12.80 -21.90 -5.77
N ASP A 320 13.15 -22.47 -6.91
CA ASP A 320 12.23 -23.29 -7.71
C ASP A 320 12.08 -24.73 -7.17
N ARG A 321 11.40 -25.61 -7.93
CA ARG A 321 11.18 -27.01 -7.54
C ARG A 321 12.46 -27.85 -7.56
N ARG A 322 13.49 -27.41 -8.27
CA ARG A 322 14.78 -28.10 -8.41
C ARG A 322 15.76 -27.70 -7.31
N GLY A 323 15.44 -26.67 -6.52
CA GLY A 323 16.33 -26.15 -5.50
C GLY A 323 17.16 -24.96 -5.99
N GLU A 324 16.92 -24.46 -7.21
CA GLU A 324 17.68 -23.36 -7.79
C GLU A 324 17.13 -22.01 -7.34
N ILE A 325 18.02 -21.09 -6.94
CA ILE A 325 17.64 -19.71 -6.60
C ILE A 325 17.29 -18.98 -7.90
N VAL A 326 16.03 -18.58 -8.03
CA VAL A 326 15.51 -17.88 -9.22
C VAL A 326 15.31 -16.39 -8.99
N ALA A 327 15.23 -15.95 -7.73
CA ALA A 327 15.18 -14.53 -7.39
C ALA A 327 15.71 -14.27 -5.98
N VAL A 328 16.41 -13.14 -5.81
CA VAL A 328 16.78 -12.58 -4.52
C VAL A 328 16.33 -11.13 -4.50
N GLU A 329 15.58 -10.74 -3.48
CA GLU A 329 15.08 -9.37 -3.33
C GLU A 329 15.50 -8.83 -1.97
N GLN A 330 16.15 -7.67 -1.98
CA GLN A 330 16.70 -6.99 -0.82
C GLN A 330 15.86 -5.77 -0.50
N ARG A 331 15.45 -5.62 0.76
CA ARG A 331 14.57 -4.53 1.16
C ARG A 331 14.99 -3.94 2.48
N TYR A 332 14.94 -2.63 2.55
CA TYR A 332 15.37 -1.85 3.69
C TYR A 332 14.20 -1.03 4.21
N PHE A 333 14.13 -0.87 5.53
CA PHE A 333 13.11 -0.07 6.20
C PHE A 333 13.73 0.71 7.34
N VAL A 334 13.16 1.89 7.60
CA VAL A 334 13.40 2.65 8.82
C VAL A 334 12.13 2.67 9.65
N THR A 335 12.27 2.56 10.97
CA THR A 335 11.13 2.58 11.88
C THR A 335 11.41 3.38 13.14
N SER A 336 10.36 4.04 13.65
CA SER A 336 10.35 4.65 14.98
C SER A 336 9.88 3.68 16.08
N ILE A 337 9.63 2.41 15.77
CA ILE A 337 9.21 1.40 16.76
C ILE A 337 10.41 1.08 17.66
N PRO A 338 10.34 1.31 18.98
CA PRO A 338 11.43 0.98 19.89
C PRO A 338 11.71 -0.53 19.90
N THR A 339 12.97 -0.89 20.03
CA THR A 339 13.42 -2.29 20.11
C THR A 339 12.76 -3.01 21.29
N GLY A 340 12.25 -4.21 21.03
CA GLY A 340 11.52 -5.01 22.03
C GLY A 340 10.01 -4.71 22.12
N THR A 341 9.50 -3.69 21.41
CA THR A 341 8.05 -3.43 21.32
C THR A 341 7.33 -4.55 20.56
N LEU A 342 7.98 -5.08 19.50
CA LEU A 342 7.52 -6.21 18.72
C LEU A 342 8.51 -7.36 18.88
N THR A 343 8.02 -8.60 18.79
CA THR A 343 8.92 -9.75 18.59
C THR A 343 9.51 -9.71 17.19
N ARG A 344 10.67 -10.35 16.96
CA ARG A 344 11.30 -10.39 15.64
C ARG A 344 10.41 -11.01 14.57
N ASP A 345 9.60 -12.02 14.95
CA ASP A 345 8.58 -12.59 14.06
C ASP A 345 7.46 -11.59 13.72
N GLN A 346 7.04 -10.76 14.67
CA GLN A 346 6.06 -9.69 14.43
C GLN A 346 6.63 -8.58 13.54
N GLU A 347 7.90 -8.23 13.69
CA GLU A 347 8.58 -7.27 12.80
C GLU A 347 8.61 -7.79 11.36
N LEU A 348 8.98 -9.05 11.15
CA LEU A 348 8.97 -9.67 9.82
C LEU A 348 7.53 -9.81 9.28
N ALA A 349 6.55 -10.12 10.13
CA ALA A 349 5.14 -10.14 9.72
C ALA A 349 4.63 -8.75 9.33
N LEU A 350 5.04 -7.69 10.03
CA LEU A 350 4.71 -6.32 9.71
C LEU A 350 5.26 -5.88 8.35
N VAL A 351 6.50 -6.25 8.02
CA VAL A 351 7.07 -6.03 6.68
C VAL A 351 6.25 -6.74 5.60
N ARG A 352 5.66 -7.90 5.89
CA ARG A 352 4.74 -8.56 4.94
C ARG A 352 3.39 -7.83 4.82
N MET A 353 2.84 -7.38 5.95
CA MET A 353 1.57 -6.62 5.98
C MET A 353 1.67 -5.29 5.23
N HIS A 354 2.87 -4.71 5.16
CA HIS A 354 3.13 -3.52 4.37
C HIS A 354 2.61 -3.66 2.92
N TRP A 355 2.80 -4.80 2.25
CA TRP A 355 2.28 -5.03 0.89
C TRP A 355 0.85 -5.59 0.82
N ALA A 356 0.19 -5.83 1.95
CA ALA A 356 -1.17 -6.36 1.93
C ALA A 356 -2.17 -5.36 1.32
N ILE A 357 -1.87 -4.06 1.33
CA ILE A 357 -2.66 -3.06 0.60
C ILE A 357 -2.60 -3.32 -0.91
N GLU A 358 -1.43 -3.59 -1.45
CA GLU A 358 -1.27 -3.85 -2.86
C GLU A 358 -1.85 -5.22 -3.24
N ASN A 359 -1.37 -6.27 -2.58
CA ASN A 359 -1.70 -7.65 -2.94
C ASN A 359 -3.16 -8.03 -2.58
N GLY A 360 -3.82 -7.22 -1.75
CA GLY A 360 -5.21 -7.40 -1.35
C GLY A 360 -6.10 -6.34 -1.96
N CYS A 361 -6.10 -5.17 -1.34
CA CYS A 361 -7.02 -4.09 -1.66
C CYS A 361 -6.90 -3.69 -3.14
N HIS A 362 -5.72 -3.24 -3.58
CA HIS A 362 -5.50 -2.81 -4.97
C HIS A 362 -5.74 -3.94 -5.96
N TRP A 363 -5.10 -5.10 -5.75
CA TRP A 363 -5.27 -6.25 -6.65
C TRP A 363 -6.73 -6.70 -6.80
N THR A 364 -7.50 -6.71 -5.71
CA THR A 364 -8.92 -7.09 -5.77
C THR A 364 -9.72 -6.07 -6.55
N MET A 365 -9.48 -4.78 -6.34
CA MET A 365 -10.16 -3.75 -7.13
C MET A 365 -9.79 -3.86 -8.61
N ASP A 366 -8.52 -4.10 -8.93
CA ASP A 366 -8.04 -4.21 -10.31
C ASP A 366 -8.61 -5.43 -11.03
N VAL A 367 -8.51 -6.61 -10.42
CA VAL A 367 -8.84 -7.88 -11.07
C VAL A 367 -10.31 -8.27 -10.90
N MET A 368 -10.90 -8.00 -9.73
CA MET A 368 -12.26 -8.44 -9.42
C MET A 368 -13.30 -7.36 -9.69
N LEU A 369 -12.99 -6.09 -9.39
CA LEU A 369 -13.86 -4.95 -9.71
C LEU A 369 -13.53 -4.27 -11.05
N GLY A 370 -12.51 -4.78 -11.77
CA GLY A 370 -12.15 -4.30 -13.10
C GLY A 370 -11.69 -2.85 -13.11
N GLU A 371 -11.02 -2.39 -12.05
CA GLU A 371 -10.63 -0.98 -11.90
C GLU A 371 -9.72 -0.49 -13.02
N ASP A 372 -8.83 -1.36 -13.53
CA ASP A 372 -7.92 -1.07 -14.64
C ASP A 372 -8.49 -1.46 -16.02
N GLU A 373 -9.50 -2.33 -16.09
CA GLU A 373 -10.09 -2.79 -17.35
C GLU A 373 -11.22 -1.88 -17.87
N GLY A 374 -11.96 -1.24 -16.96
CA GLY A 374 -13.15 -0.48 -17.26
C GLY A 374 -12.95 1.03 -17.08
N HIS A 375 -13.24 1.80 -18.14
CA HIS A 375 -13.28 3.26 -18.12
C HIS A 375 -14.69 3.71 -17.69
N PRO A 376 -14.92 3.95 -16.40
CA PRO A 376 -16.25 3.79 -15.83
C PRO A 376 -17.20 4.97 -16.09
N CYS A 377 -16.74 6.04 -16.74
CA CYS A 377 -17.54 7.22 -17.05
C CYS A 377 -16.85 8.16 -18.05
N GLN A 378 -17.61 9.06 -18.66
CA GLN A 378 -17.05 10.27 -19.27
C GLN A 378 -16.30 11.08 -18.21
N ALA A 379 -15.15 11.62 -18.59
CA ALA A 379 -14.13 12.03 -17.64
C ALA A 379 -14.34 13.46 -17.12
N SER A 380 -14.94 13.58 -15.95
CA SER A 380 -14.69 14.71 -15.06
C SER A 380 -13.89 14.20 -13.86
N ARG A 381 -13.12 15.09 -13.22
CA ARG A 381 -12.42 14.71 -11.98
C ARG A 381 -13.42 14.20 -10.92
N ALA A 382 -14.59 14.81 -10.84
CA ALA A 382 -15.63 14.47 -9.87
C ALA A 382 -16.27 13.10 -10.14
N SER A 383 -16.52 12.74 -11.41
CA SER A 383 -17.08 11.43 -11.75
C SER A 383 -16.10 10.30 -11.45
N ILE A 384 -14.82 10.51 -11.77
CA ILE A 384 -13.73 9.55 -11.47
C ILE A 384 -13.55 9.39 -9.97
N GLU A 385 -13.55 10.49 -9.22
CA GLU A 385 -13.49 10.46 -7.76
C GLU A 385 -14.68 9.71 -7.14
N THR A 386 -15.88 10.00 -7.62
CA THR A 386 -17.12 9.32 -7.19
C THR A 386 -17.03 7.81 -7.43
N VAL A 387 -16.66 7.37 -8.64
CA VAL A 387 -16.53 5.94 -8.93
C VAL A 387 -15.46 5.29 -8.08
N SER A 388 -14.32 5.97 -7.87
CA SER A 388 -13.26 5.45 -7.00
C SER A 388 -13.78 5.21 -5.57
N TRP A 389 -14.55 6.15 -5.02
CA TRP A 389 -15.18 5.97 -3.70
C TRP A 389 -16.23 4.85 -3.67
N LEU A 390 -17.07 4.73 -4.70
CA LEU A 390 -18.05 3.64 -4.80
C LEU A 390 -17.36 2.26 -4.86
N ARG A 391 -16.23 2.17 -5.57
CA ARG A 391 -15.39 0.96 -5.61
C ARG A 391 -14.86 0.60 -4.22
N LEU A 392 -14.42 1.60 -3.44
CA LEU A 392 -13.98 1.40 -2.05
C LEU A 392 -15.10 0.86 -1.16
N ILE A 393 -16.29 1.45 -1.23
CA ILE A 393 -17.47 1.00 -0.47
C ILE A 393 -17.84 -0.44 -0.85
N GLY A 394 -17.86 -0.75 -2.14
CA GLY A 394 -18.13 -2.09 -2.66
C GLY A 394 -17.06 -3.10 -2.24
N TYR A 395 -15.78 -2.75 -2.37
CA TYR A 395 -14.65 -3.58 -1.93
C TYR A 395 -14.77 -3.92 -0.44
N ASN A 396 -15.00 -2.93 0.41
CA ASN A 396 -15.13 -3.13 1.85
C ASN A 396 -16.28 -4.09 2.19
N ALA A 397 -17.44 -3.93 1.52
CA ALA A 397 -18.60 -4.81 1.72
C ALA A 397 -18.30 -6.26 1.29
N VAL A 398 -17.73 -6.46 0.09
CA VAL A 398 -17.37 -7.81 -0.39
C VAL A 398 -16.29 -8.44 0.47
N SER A 399 -15.27 -7.68 0.88
CA SER A 399 -14.19 -8.19 1.73
C SER A 399 -14.70 -8.62 3.11
N ALA A 400 -15.55 -7.78 3.73
CA ALA A 400 -16.18 -8.11 5.00
C ALA A 400 -17.05 -9.37 4.90
N TRP A 401 -17.91 -9.45 3.88
CA TRP A 401 -18.73 -10.64 3.62
C TRP A 401 -17.86 -11.88 3.42
N ARG A 402 -16.80 -11.77 2.61
CA ARG A 402 -15.91 -12.89 2.29
C ARG A 402 -15.18 -13.44 3.51
N THR A 403 -14.84 -12.56 4.46
CA THR A 403 -14.21 -12.96 5.73
C THR A 403 -15.20 -13.63 6.67
N LEU A 404 -16.47 -13.22 6.66
CA LEU A 404 -17.55 -13.83 7.47
C LEU A 404 -18.08 -15.14 6.87
N ALA A 405 -18.00 -15.29 5.54
CA ALA A 405 -18.55 -16.43 4.84
C ALA A 405 -17.89 -17.75 5.30
N PRO A 406 -18.65 -18.85 5.39
CA PRO A 406 -18.12 -20.15 5.79
C PRO A 406 -16.93 -20.56 4.93
N ARG A 407 -15.85 -21.00 5.59
CA ARG A 407 -14.67 -21.52 4.92
C ARG A 407 -14.91 -22.95 4.47
N LYS A 408 -14.48 -23.27 3.25
CA LYS A 408 -14.46 -24.64 2.73
C LYS A 408 -13.01 -25.13 2.74
N ASP A 409 -12.75 -26.25 3.41
CA ASP A 409 -11.39 -26.83 3.55
C ASP A 409 -10.36 -25.83 4.11
N GLY A 410 -10.79 -24.99 5.06
CA GLY A 410 -9.98 -23.93 5.66
C GLY A 410 -9.72 -22.72 4.74
N ARG A 411 -10.21 -22.74 3.50
CA ARG A 411 -10.02 -21.67 2.51
C ARG A 411 -11.20 -20.70 2.52
N PRO A 412 -10.93 -19.39 2.37
CA PRO A 412 -11.99 -18.40 2.18
C PRO A 412 -12.73 -18.61 0.87
N VAL A 413 -13.97 -18.11 0.79
CA VAL A 413 -14.75 -18.11 -0.45
C VAL A 413 -13.99 -17.39 -1.57
N ALA A 414 -14.07 -17.90 -2.80
CA ALA A 414 -13.46 -17.24 -3.94
C ALA A 414 -14.05 -15.84 -4.15
N TRP A 415 -13.24 -14.86 -4.55
CA TRP A 415 -13.69 -13.48 -4.74
C TRP A 415 -14.87 -13.35 -5.72
N ALA A 416 -14.83 -14.05 -6.85
CA ALA A 416 -15.94 -14.07 -7.82
C ALA A 416 -17.26 -14.53 -7.16
N ARG A 417 -17.21 -15.62 -6.39
CA ARG A 417 -18.39 -16.14 -5.69
C ARG A 417 -18.89 -15.19 -4.59
N ALA A 418 -17.97 -14.48 -3.95
CA ALA A 418 -18.30 -13.47 -2.95
C ALA A 418 -19.08 -12.30 -3.55
N MET A 419 -18.62 -11.80 -4.69
CA MET A 419 -19.29 -10.72 -5.41
C MET A 419 -20.67 -11.15 -5.92
N GLU A 420 -20.79 -12.35 -6.48
CA GLU A 420 -22.09 -12.91 -6.90
C GLU A 420 -23.08 -12.97 -5.74
N THR A 421 -22.65 -13.52 -4.60
CA THR A 421 -23.54 -13.71 -3.45
C THR A 421 -23.95 -12.38 -2.83
N LEU A 422 -23.02 -11.42 -2.74
CA LEU A 422 -23.36 -10.07 -2.25
C LEU A 422 -24.33 -9.36 -3.21
N ARG A 423 -24.08 -9.42 -4.52
CA ARG A 423 -24.98 -8.88 -5.54
C ARG A 423 -26.38 -9.48 -5.39
N ASP A 424 -26.49 -10.79 -5.33
CA ASP A 424 -27.78 -11.48 -5.26
C ASP A 424 -28.52 -11.12 -3.95
N ALA A 425 -27.80 -10.96 -2.84
CA ALA A 425 -28.37 -10.52 -1.57
C ALA A 425 -28.89 -9.06 -1.64
N LEU A 426 -28.15 -8.14 -2.27
CA LEU A 426 -28.59 -6.76 -2.46
C LEU A 426 -29.85 -6.68 -3.32
N LEU A 427 -29.89 -7.45 -4.41
CA LEU A 427 -31.07 -7.53 -5.27
C LEU A 427 -32.27 -8.12 -4.54
N ALA A 428 -32.07 -9.16 -3.74
CA ALA A 428 -33.13 -9.76 -2.94
C ALA A 428 -33.65 -8.82 -1.83
N ALA A 429 -32.79 -7.96 -1.29
CA ALA A 429 -33.18 -6.97 -0.27
C ALA A 429 -34.01 -5.82 -0.86
N GLU A 430 -33.82 -5.48 -2.14
CA GLU A 430 -34.63 -4.48 -2.85
C GLU A 430 -35.99 -5.04 -3.31
N VAL A 431 -36.08 -6.34 -3.56
CA VAL A 431 -37.35 -7.03 -3.84
C VAL A 431 -38.11 -7.24 -2.52
N THR A 432 -38.90 -6.24 -2.14
CA THR A 432 -39.75 -6.27 -0.94
C THR A 432 -41.07 -7.03 -1.13
N ASP A 433 -41.42 -7.45 -2.35
CA ASP A 433 -42.59 -8.28 -2.64
C ASP A 433 -42.21 -9.76 -2.89
N HIS A 434 -42.65 -10.63 -1.98
CA HIS A 434 -42.41 -12.08 -1.98
C HIS A 434 -43.00 -12.79 -3.22
N ARG A 435 -43.92 -12.15 -3.96
CA ARG A 435 -44.48 -12.71 -5.20
C ARG A 435 -43.53 -12.64 -6.41
N GLU A 436 -42.61 -11.67 -6.44
CA GLU A 436 -41.63 -11.56 -7.53
C GLU A 436 -40.51 -12.61 -7.42
N LEU A 437 -40.11 -12.96 -6.19
CA LEU A 437 -39.09 -13.98 -5.90
C LEU A 437 -39.49 -15.38 -6.38
N ALA A 438 -40.78 -15.75 -6.23
CA ALA A 438 -41.28 -17.04 -6.69
C ALA A 438 -41.24 -17.21 -8.23
N SER A 439 -41.34 -16.09 -8.96
CA SER A 439 -41.29 -16.08 -10.44
C SER A 439 -39.87 -16.05 -11.02
N ALA A 440 -38.87 -15.74 -10.20
CA ALA A 440 -37.48 -15.64 -10.61
C ALA A 440 -36.67 -16.94 -10.40
N VAL A 441 -37.24 -17.91 -9.66
CA VAL A 441 -36.60 -19.19 -9.30
C VAL A 441 -37.22 -20.38 -10.06
N THR A 442 -38.34 -20.18 -10.76
CA THR A 442 -38.89 -21.09 -11.77
C THR A 442 -38.51 -20.62 -13.17
#